data_AF-A0A420WF89-F1
#
_entry.id   AF-A0A420WF89-F1
#
_cell.length_a   1.000
_cell.length_b   1.000
_cell.length_c   1.000
_cell.angle_alpha   90.00
_cell.angle_beta   90.00
_cell.angle_gamma   90.00
#
_symmetry.space_group_name_H-M   'P 1'
#
loop_
_entity.id
_entity.type
_entity.pdbx_description
1 polymer ?
#
loop_
_entity_poly.entity_id
_entity_poly.type
_entity_poly.pdbx_seq_one_letter_code
_entity_poly.pdbx_strand_id
1 'polypeptide(L)'
;MSSRAIIGLAILLTILLTAVTVAIGFTKYCEPNGICISNFAAFLQSPPNEKGDTLAGLAGSLAFLWIITTVLLQSKELALQREELERTRTTLEKQTLFLANQDEDRKTKETDETINAKLKSLLKELPEVAFDRFLLVKQQGNETELKRVTFLTKENLSLDTHTSHYTNAIISVERTIMNMVENGWVVDDPTRPKSWFKCSQLAKEICDDLVKGSRAKYEEVINEHQIEKLAKALNDALRNEIIWEKSTSEIQS
;
A
#
# COMPACT_ATOMS: atom_id res chain seq x y z
N MET A 1 40.64 -15.70 -12.59
CA MET A 1 41.27 -16.97 -12.16
C MET A 1 40.31 -17.73 -11.26
N SER A 2 39.91 -18.96 -11.61
CA SER A 2 38.95 -19.77 -10.82
C SER A 2 39.60 -20.26 -9.52
N SER A 3 38.82 -20.59 -8.47
CA SER A 3 39.36 -21.13 -7.21
C SER A 3 40.17 -22.41 -7.45
N ARG A 4 39.76 -23.22 -8.44
CA ARG A 4 40.49 -24.39 -8.91
C ARG A 4 41.88 -24.05 -9.47
N ALA A 5 42.01 -22.93 -10.18
CA ALA A 5 43.29 -22.49 -10.72
C ALA A 5 44.25 -22.00 -9.61
N ILE A 6 43.73 -21.36 -8.55
CA ILE A 6 44.53 -20.92 -7.40
C ILE A 6 45.09 -22.14 -6.64
N ILE A 7 44.22 -23.11 -6.34
CA ILE A 7 44.64 -24.35 -5.67
C ILE A 7 45.61 -25.15 -6.55
N GLY A 8 45.33 -25.25 -7.86
CA GLY A 8 46.22 -25.93 -8.80
C GLY A 8 47.62 -25.29 -8.87
N LEU A 9 47.69 -23.96 -8.88
CA LEU A 9 48.97 -23.24 -8.84
C LEU A 9 49.71 -23.48 -7.53
N ALA A 10 49.03 -23.44 -6.38
CA ALA A 10 49.64 -23.68 -5.07
C ALA A 10 50.19 -25.11 -4.95
N ILE A 11 49.46 -26.11 -5.44
CA ILE A 11 49.92 -27.50 -5.49
C ILE A 11 51.14 -27.62 -6.40
N LEU A 12 51.11 -27.02 -7.59
CA LEU A 12 52.24 -27.06 -8.52
C LEU A 12 53.49 -26.42 -7.92
N LEU A 13 53.35 -25.26 -7.28
CA LEU A 13 54.45 -24.58 -6.58
C LEU A 13 54.97 -25.40 -5.40
N THR A 14 54.10 -26.08 -4.66
CA THR A 14 54.50 -27.00 -3.58
C THR A 14 55.31 -28.18 -4.11
N ILE A 15 54.85 -28.82 -5.19
CA ILE A 15 55.56 -29.91 -5.85
C ILE A 15 56.91 -29.43 -6.36
N LEU A 16 56.96 -28.27 -7.02
CA LEU A 16 58.19 -27.68 -7.55
C LEU A 16 59.19 -27.38 -6.43
N LEU A 17 58.73 -26.73 -5.36
CA LEU A 17 59.56 -26.42 -4.19
C LEU A 17 60.14 -27.69 -3.58
N THR A 18 59.29 -28.71 -3.38
CA THR A 18 59.70 -30.01 -2.84
C THR A 18 60.72 -30.70 -3.76
N ALA A 19 60.47 -30.71 -5.06
CA ALA A 19 61.36 -31.30 -6.05
C ALA A 19 62.73 -30.60 -6.08
N VAL A 20 62.76 -29.27 -5.98
CA VAL A 20 63.99 -28.49 -5.91
C VAL A 20 64.76 -28.80 -4.63
N THR A 21 64.09 -28.84 -3.47
CA THR A 21 64.72 -29.20 -2.19
C THR A 21 65.33 -30.60 -2.23
N VAL A 22 64.59 -31.57 -2.79
CA VAL A 22 65.09 -32.95 -2.97
C VAL A 22 66.28 -32.98 -3.91
N ALA A 23 66.23 -32.27 -5.04
CA ALA A 23 67.34 -32.18 -5.98
C ALA A 23 68.62 -31.60 -5.35
N ILE A 24 68.48 -30.54 -4.54
CA ILE A 24 69.60 -29.96 -3.76
C ILE A 24 70.16 -30.98 -2.75
N GLY A 25 69.30 -31.81 -2.14
CA GLY A 25 69.74 -32.89 -1.25
C GLY A 25 70.66 -33.92 -1.93
N PHE A 26 70.47 -34.16 -3.24
CA PHE A 26 71.29 -35.09 -4.02
C PHE A 26 72.59 -34.49 -4.57
N THR A 27 72.77 -33.17 -4.52
CA THR A 27 74.04 -32.58 -4.95
C THR A 27 75.16 -32.96 -3.97
N LYS A 28 76.35 -33.20 -4.52
CA LYS A 28 77.55 -33.54 -3.76
C LYS A 28 78.39 -32.29 -3.60
N TYR A 29 78.98 -32.11 -2.43
CA TYR A 29 80.07 -31.16 -2.22
C TYR A 29 81.30 -31.93 -1.77
N CYS A 30 82.48 -31.38 -2.05
CA CYS A 30 83.74 -31.97 -1.66
C CYS A 30 84.44 -31.03 -0.69
N GLU A 31 84.82 -31.55 0.47
CA GLU A 31 85.57 -30.80 1.47
C GLU A 31 87.04 -30.65 1.06
N PRO A 32 87.79 -29.68 1.63
CA PRO A 32 89.22 -29.49 1.34
C PRO A 32 90.08 -30.74 1.56
N ASN A 33 89.59 -31.70 2.36
CA ASN A 33 90.24 -32.96 2.66
C ASN A 33 90.05 -34.04 1.57
N GLY A 34 89.36 -33.71 0.46
CA GLY A 34 89.18 -34.61 -0.69
C GLY A 34 88.04 -35.64 -0.55
N ILE A 35 87.27 -35.60 0.53
CA ILE A 35 86.10 -36.46 0.74
C ILE A 35 84.87 -35.77 0.15
N CYS A 36 84.15 -36.45 -0.73
CA CYS A 36 82.91 -35.94 -1.32
C CYS A 36 81.70 -36.62 -0.68
N ILE A 37 80.81 -35.81 -0.10
CA ILE A 37 79.60 -36.26 0.61
C ILE A 37 78.39 -35.60 -0.05
N SER A 38 77.27 -36.32 -0.14
CA SER A 38 75.99 -35.73 -0.60
C SER A 38 75.39 -34.83 0.48
N ASN A 39 74.76 -33.73 0.12
CA ASN A 39 74.07 -32.82 1.05
C ASN A 39 73.08 -33.54 1.97
N PHE A 40 72.41 -34.58 1.48
CA PHE A 40 71.51 -35.42 2.28
C PHE A 40 72.24 -36.21 3.38
N ALA A 41 73.41 -36.77 3.07
CA ALA A 41 74.24 -37.47 4.06
C ALA A 41 74.83 -36.49 5.09
N ALA A 42 75.24 -35.29 4.65
CA ALA A 42 75.67 -34.22 5.54
C ALA A 42 74.54 -33.76 6.46
N PHE A 43 73.31 -33.59 5.93
CA PHE A 43 72.13 -33.30 6.73
C PHE A 43 71.79 -34.40 7.74
N LEU A 44 71.99 -35.68 7.42
CA LEU A 44 71.77 -36.78 8.37
C LEU A 44 72.82 -36.82 9.48
N GLN A 45 74.06 -36.42 9.18
CA GLN A 45 75.17 -36.40 10.14
C GLN A 45 75.23 -35.09 10.96
N SER A 46 74.51 -34.04 10.56
CA SER A 46 74.57 -32.75 11.23
C SER A 46 73.97 -32.77 12.65
N PRO A 47 74.41 -31.85 13.53
CA PRO A 47 73.84 -31.68 14.86
C PRO A 47 72.33 -31.39 14.80
N PRO A 48 71.57 -31.75 15.86
CA PRO A 48 70.12 -31.55 15.90
C PRO A 48 69.65 -30.11 15.58
N ASN A 49 70.41 -29.10 15.99
CA ASN A 49 70.06 -27.69 15.76
C ASN A 49 70.06 -27.35 14.25
N GLU A 50 71.08 -27.77 13.51
CA GLU A 50 71.20 -27.48 12.08
C GLU A 50 70.13 -28.22 11.25
N LYS A 51 69.73 -29.41 11.69
CA LYS A 51 68.58 -30.13 11.14
C LYS A 51 67.29 -29.36 11.35
N GLY A 52 67.12 -28.82 12.56
CA GLY A 52 66.00 -27.96 12.92
C GLY A 52 65.91 -26.72 12.03
N ASP A 53 67.02 -26.01 11.82
CA ASP A 53 67.06 -24.78 11.01
C ASP A 53 66.67 -25.04 9.55
N THR A 54 67.18 -26.13 8.96
CA THR A 54 66.88 -26.50 7.57
C THR A 54 65.41 -26.91 7.41
N LEU A 55 64.88 -27.72 8.35
CA LEU A 55 63.48 -28.13 8.35
C LEU A 55 62.54 -26.95 8.62
N ALA A 56 62.92 -26.03 9.51
CA ALA A 56 62.16 -24.82 9.79
C ALA A 56 62.08 -23.90 8.57
N GLY A 57 63.17 -23.76 7.80
CA GLY A 57 63.16 -23.01 6.53
C GLY A 57 62.21 -23.61 5.49
N LEU A 58 62.23 -24.94 5.33
CA LEU A 58 61.31 -25.64 4.40
C LEU A 58 59.85 -25.53 4.86
N ALA A 59 59.59 -25.82 6.14
CA ALA A 59 58.25 -25.75 6.71
C ALA A 59 57.70 -24.32 6.67
N GLY A 60 58.54 -23.31 6.93
CA GLY A 60 58.17 -21.90 6.89
C GLY A 60 57.78 -21.44 5.49
N SER A 61 58.57 -21.78 4.47
CA SER A 61 58.26 -21.44 3.08
C SER A 61 56.97 -22.12 2.58
N LEU A 62 56.76 -23.38 2.95
CA LEU A 62 55.53 -24.11 2.64
C LEU A 62 54.31 -23.49 3.34
N ALA A 63 54.42 -23.19 4.63
CA ALA A 63 53.36 -22.56 5.40
C ALA A 63 52.99 -21.19 4.82
N PHE A 64 53.99 -20.38 4.45
CA PHE A 64 53.78 -19.08 3.85
C PHE A 64 53.03 -19.15 2.50
N LEU A 65 53.41 -20.10 1.64
CA LEU A 65 52.71 -20.33 0.37
C LEU A 65 51.22 -20.68 0.59
N TRP A 66 50.92 -21.54 1.56
CA TRP A 66 49.55 -21.89 1.88
C TRP A 66 48.77 -20.72 2.51
N ILE A 67 49.39 -19.91 3.37
CA ILE A 67 48.76 -18.69 3.92
C ILE A 67 48.31 -17.76 2.77
N ILE A 68 49.20 -17.46 1.82
CA ILE A 68 48.84 -16.62 0.65
C ILE A 68 47.67 -17.24 -0.13
N THR A 69 47.73 -18.55 -0.36
CA THR A 69 46.67 -19.29 -1.08
C THR A 69 45.32 -19.15 -0.37
N THR A 70 45.28 -19.29 0.95
CA THR A 70 44.05 -19.13 1.73
C THR A 70 43.50 -17.71 1.70
N VAL A 71 44.36 -16.69 1.80
CA VAL A 71 43.93 -15.28 1.70
C VAL A 71 43.38 -14.95 0.32
N LEU A 72 44.01 -15.46 -0.74
CA LEU A 72 43.50 -15.29 -2.11
C LEU A 72 42.15 -15.98 -2.30
N LEU A 73 41.95 -17.16 -1.73
CA LEU A 73 40.67 -17.86 -1.79
C LEU A 73 39.58 -17.10 -1.03
N GLN A 74 39.88 -16.66 0.21
CA GLN A 74 38.96 -15.89 1.05
C GLN A 74 38.56 -14.56 0.41
N SER A 75 39.50 -13.85 -0.23
CA SER A 75 39.19 -12.58 -0.90
C SER A 75 38.15 -12.73 -2.02
N LYS A 76 38.16 -13.88 -2.72
CA LYS A 76 37.22 -14.16 -3.80
C LYS A 76 35.86 -14.58 -3.29
N GLU A 77 35.82 -15.34 -2.20
CA GLU A 77 34.57 -15.68 -1.53
C GLU A 77 33.86 -14.40 -1.04
N LEU A 78 34.60 -13.48 -0.41
CA LEU A 78 34.04 -12.19 0.02
C LEU A 78 33.54 -11.33 -1.16
N ALA A 79 34.24 -11.35 -2.30
CA ALA A 79 33.78 -10.63 -3.50
C ALA A 79 32.46 -11.20 -4.03
N LEU A 80 32.32 -12.53 -4.08
CA LEU A 80 31.09 -13.20 -4.51
C LEU A 80 29.95 -12.97 -3.51
N GLN A 81 30.22 -13.04 -2.22
CA GLN A 81 29.23 -12.73 -1.18
C GLN A 81 28.72 -11.29 -1.29
N ARG A 82 29.59 -10.32 -1.62
CA ARG A 82 29.16 -8.93 -1.86
C ARG A 82 28.22 -8.81 -3.05
N GLU A 83 28.54 -9.48 -4.16
CA GLU A 83 27.69 -9.49 -5.34
C GLU A 83 26.31 -10.12 -5.05
N GLU A 84 26.29 -11.21 -4.27
CA GLU A 84 25.04 -11.86 -3.85
C GLU A 84 24.22 -10.97 -2.91
N LEU A 85 24.86 -10.26 -1.98
CA LEU A 85 24.21 -9.28 -1.11
C LEU A 85 23.62 -8.11 -1.89
N GLU A 86 24.32 -7.61 -2.91
CA GLU A 86 23.80 -6.57 -3.80
C GLU A 86 22.55 -7.05 -4.56
N ARG A 87 22.60 -8.25 -5.15
CA ARG A 87 21.42 -8.86 -5.81
C ARG A 87 20.26 -9.06 -4.84
N THR A 88 20.55 -9.49 -3.62
CA THR A 88 19.54 -9.67 -2.57
C THR A 88 18.88 -8.34 -2.19
N ARG A 89 19.66 -7.27 -2.01
CA ARG A 89 19.13 -5.92 -1.74
C ARG A 89 18.17 -5.45 -2.84
N THR A 90 18.56 -5.57 -4.10
CA THR A 90 17.68 -5.16 -5.22
C THR A 90 16.38 -5.97 -5.28
N THR A 91 16.42 -7.25 -4.89
CA THR A 91 15.23 -8.11 -4.84
C THR A 91 14.32 -7.71 -3.69
N LEU A 92 14.89 -7.44 -2.50
CA LEU A 92 14.15 -6.96 -1.34
C LEU A 92 13.49 -5.61 -1.62
N GLU A 93 14.20 -4.66 -2.25
CA GLU A 93 13.64 -3.38 -2.66
C GLU A 93 12.42 -3.55 -3.58
N LYS A 94 12.52 -4.42 -4.60
CA LYS A 94 11.39 -4.75 -5.49
C LYS A 94 10.22 -5.38 -4.73
N GLN A 95 10.49 -6.26 -3.77
CA GLN A 95 9.44 -6.85 -2.93
C GLN A 95 8.74 -5.80 -2.06
N THR A 96 9.50 -4.87 -1.46
CA THR A 96 8.91 -3.79 -0.66
C THR A 96 8.03 -2.88 -1.51
N LEU A 97 8.45 -2.55 -2.73
CA LEU A 97 7.65 -1.75 -3.66
C LEU A 97 6.37 -2.49 -4.09
N PHE A 98 6.46 -3.79 -4.38
CA PHE A 98 5.29 -4.60 -4.72
C PHE A 98 4.28 -4.70 -3.57
N LEU A 99 4.77 -4.88 -2.33
CA LEU A 99 3.91 -4.90 -1.14
C LEU A 99 3.25 -3.55 -0.88
N ALA A 100 3.98 -2.44 -1.04
CA ALA A 100 3.42 -1.11 -0.89
C ALA A 100 2.27 -0.86 -1.89
N ASN A 101 2.45 -1.26 -3.15
CA ASN A 101 1.41 -1.16 -4.17
C ASN A 101 0.19 -2.04 -3.85
N GLN A 102 0.40 -3.28 -3.36
CA GLN A 102 -0.72 -4.14 -2.95
C GLN A 102 -1.50 -3.57 -1.76
N ASP A 103 -0.82 -2.96 -0.79
CA ASP A 103 -1.48 -2.34 0.35
C ASP A 103 -2.32 -1.12 -0.08
N GLU A 104 -1.86 -0.36 -1.06
CA GLU A 104 -2.63 0.73 -1.67
C GLU A 104 -3.87 0.19 -2.39
N ASP A 105 -3.70 -0.80 -3.27
CA ASP A 105 -4.82 -1.45 -3.98
C ASP A 105 -5.86 -2.04 -3.01
N ARG A 106 -5.42 -2.64 -1.89
CA ARG A 106 -6.33 -3.17 -0.87
C ARG A 106 -7.12 -2.06 -0.20
N LYS A 107 -6.48 -0.97 0.21
CA LYS A 107 -7.16 0.18 0.84
C LYS A 107 -8.20 0.81 -0.08
N THR A 108 -7.87 0.92 -1.38
CA THR A 108 -8.81 1.41 -2.38
C THR A 108 -10.00 0.48 -2.52
N LYS A 109 -9.80 -0.84 -2.59
CA LYS A 109 -10.90 -1.83 -2.64
C LYS A 109 -11.78 -1.80 -1.39
N GLU A 110 -11.18 -1.75 -0.20
CA GLU A 110 -11.93 -1.65 1.07
C GLU A 110 -12.80 -0.38 1.12
N THR A 111 -12.28 0.73 0.59
CA THR A 111 -13.01 1.99 0.48
C THR A 111 -14.15 1.90 -0.53
N ASP A 112 -13.91 1.29 -1.69
CA ASP A 112 -14.95 1.05 -2.71
C ASP A 112 -16.06 0.12 -2.19
N GLU A 113 -15.73 -0.91 -1.42
CA GLU A 113 -16.71 -1.78 -0.74
C GLU A 113 -17.55 -1.01 0.29
N THR A 114 -16.91 -0.12 1.05
CA THR A 114 -17.59 0.74 2.02
C THR A 114 -18.54 1.72 1.32
N ILE A 115 -18.10 2.35 0.23
CA ILE A 115 -18.93 3.21 -0.62
C ILE A 115 -20.14 2.44 -1.15
N ASN A 116 -19.94 1.22 -1.64
CA ASN A 116 -21.02 0.35 -2.13
C ASN A 116 -22.04 0.01 -1.03
N ALA A 117 -21.57 -0.33 0.16
CA ALA A 117 -22.46 -0.62 1.30
C ALA A 117 -23.29 0.62 1.68
N LYS A 118 -22.66 1.80 1.74
CA LYS A 118 -23.34 3.07 2.01
C LYS A 118 -24.33 3.45 0.91
N LEU A 119 -23.93 3.30 -0.36
CA LEU A 119 -24.79 3.52 -1.52
C LEU A 119 -26.03 2.64 -1.46
N LYS A 120 -25.86 1.34 -1.21
CA LYS A 120 -26.98 0.41 -1.06
C LYS A 120 -27.90 0.80 0.10
N SER A 121 -27.33 1.26 1.23
CA SER A 121 -28.11 1.78 2.34
C SER A 121 -28.88 3.05 1.95
N LEU A 122 -28.27 4.00 1.25
CA LEU A 122 -28.92 5.21 0.77
C LEU A 122 -30.09 4.88 -0.16
N LEU A 123 -29.87 3.99 -1.14
CA LEU A 123 -30.91 3.55 -2.07
C LEU A 123 -32.09 2.86 -1.36
N LYS A 124 -31.83 2.16 -0.25
CA LYS A 124 -32.88 1.55 0.57
C LYS A 124 -33.70 2.58 1.35
N GLU A 125 -33.10 3.70 1.77
CA GLU A 125 -33.74 4.73 2.58
C GLU A 125 -34.42 5.81 1.73
N LEU A 126 -34.01 5.99 0.47
CA LEU A 126 -34.61 6.96 -0.45
C LEU A 126 -36.13 6.82 -0.64
N PRO A 127 -36.72 5.62 -0.70
CA PRO A 127 -38.17 5.47 -0.74
C PRO A 127 -38.88 6.10 0.47
N GLU A 128 -38.28 6.08 1.67
CA GLU A 128 -38.90 6.69 2.86
C GLU A 128 -39.01 8.23 2.70
N VAL A 129 -37.99 8.86 2.11
CA VAL A 129 -38.00 10.30 1.76
C VAL A 129 -39.15 10.62 0.79
N ALA A 130 -39.40 9.72 -0.17
CA ALA A 130 -40.43 9.89 -1.19
C ALA A 130 -41.88 9.79 -0.66
N PHE A 131 -42.08 9.22 0.53
CA PHE A 131 -43.39 9.06 1.14
C PHE A 131 -43.71 10.07 2.24
N ASP A 132 -42.76 10.95 2.57
CA ASP A 132 -43.02 12.07 3.47
C ASP A 132 -44.10 12.98 2.88
N ARG A 133 -45.07 13.33 3.72
CA ARG A 133 -46.23 14.13 3.33
C ARG A 133 -46.17 15.44 4.09
N PHE A 134 -46.28 16.54 3.35
CA PHE A 134 -46.40 17.86 3.94
C PHE A 134 -47.87 18.26 3.94
N LEU A 135 -48.39 18.56 5.12
CA LEU A 135 -49.69 19.18 5.30
C LEU A 135 -49.47 20.68 5.40
N LEU A 136 -50.04 21.42 4.46
CA LEU A 136 -50.06 22.87 4.49
C LEU A 136 -51.47 23.34 4.85
N VAL A 137 -51.51 24.36 5.70
CA VAL A 137 -52.71 24.95 6.26
C VAL A 137 -52.74 26.41 5.85
N LYS A 138 -53.91 26.90 5.41
CA LYS A 138 -54.14 28.32 5.17
C LYS A 138 -55.43 28.74 5.89
N GLN A 139 -55.35 29.79 6.69
CA GLN A 139 -56.52 30.39 7.34
C GLN A 139 -57.12 31.45 6.41
N GLN A 140 -58.41 31.32 6.09
CA GLN A 140 -59.16 32.29 5.30
C GLN A 140 -60.45 32.65 6.05
N GLY A 141 -60.37 33.65 6.92
CA GLY A 141 -61.47 33.99 7.84
C GLY A 141 -61.65 32.91 8.91
N ASN A 142 -62.84 32.32 8.99
CA ASN A 142 -63.13 31.20 9.90
C ASN A 142 -62.93 29.82 9.25
N GLU A 143 -62.54 29.77 7.96
CA GLU A 143 -62.33 28.52 7.24
C GLU A 143 -60.84 28.17 7.21
N THR A 144 -60.54 26.90 7.47
CA THR A 144 -59.19 26.34 7.37
C THR A 144 -59.10 25.48 6.11
N GLU A 145 -58.29 25.92 5.15
CA GLU A 145 -58.00 25.13 3.95
C GLU A 145 -56.80 24.21 4.22
N LEU A 146 -56.93 22.93 3.88
CA LEU A 146 -55.89 21.92 4.03
C LEU A 146 -55.43 21.43 2.66
N LYS A 147 -54.13 21.53 2.39
CA LYS A 147 -53.52 21.04 1.15
C LYS A 147 -52.40 20.08 1.44
N ARG A 148 -52.49 18.90 0.83
CA ARG A 148 -51.48 17.86 0.93
C ARG A 148 -50.54 17.96 -0.25
N VAL A 149 -49.25 18.13 0.01
CA VAL A 149 -48.19 18.02 -0.99
C VAL A 149 -47.49 16.67 -0.77
N THR A 150 -47.60 15.79 -1.76
CA THR A 150 -46.95 14.48 -1.79
C THR A 150 -45.75 14.50 -2.71
N PHE A 151 -44.67 13.83 -2.27
CA PHE A 151 -43.38 13.83 -2.95
C PHE A 151 -43.39 13.06 -4.28
N LEU A 152 -43.67 11.75 -4.19
CA LEU A 152 -43.77 10.84 -5.32
C LEU A 152 -44.95 9.90 -5.07
N THR A 153 -45.75 9.65 -6.09
CA THR A 153 -46.77 8.61 -6.06
C THR A 153 -46.10 7.25 -6.28
N LYS A 154 -46.56 6.20 -5.58
CA LYS A 154 -46.04 4.82 -5.73
C LYS A 154 -45.97 4.34 -7.19
N GLU A 155 -46.82 4.89 -8.04
CA GLU A 155 -46.96 4.53 -9.46
C GLU A 155 -45.77 4.99 -10.33
N ASN A 156 -44.99 5.98 -9.88
CA ASN A 156 -43.86 6.55 -10.63
C ASN A 156 -42.49 6.09 -10.12
N LEU A 157 -42.45 5.19 -9.14
CA LEU A 157 -41.22 4.69 -8.53
C LEU A 157 -40.91 3.29 -9.08
N SER A 158 -40.14 3.19 -10.16
CA SER A 158 -39.53 1.92 -10.53
C SER A 158 -38.38 1.61 -9.55
N LEU A 159 -38.09 0.35 -9.28
CA LEU A 159 -36.99 -0.02 -8.38
C LEU A 159 -35.60 0.37 -8.95
N ASP A 160 -35.54 0.62 -10.27
CA ASP A 160 -34.35 1.06 -11.01
C ASP A 160 -34.28 2.60 -11.15
N THR A 161 -35.17 3.33 -10.47
CA THR A 161 -35.22 4.78 -10.63
C THR A 161 -33.93 5.41 -10.10
N HIS A 162 -33.14 5.96 -11.02
CA HIS A 162 -31.92 6.70 -10.69
C HIS A 162 -32.21 7.81 -9.67
N THR A 163 -31.29 7.98 -8.74
CA THR A 163 -31.16 9.13 -7.80
C THR A 163 -31.45 10.51 -8.41
N SER A 164 -31.28 10.68 -9.72
CA SER A 164 -31.68 11.88 -10.46
C SER A 164 -33.17 12.19 -10.36
N HIS A 165 -34.05 11.18 -10.38
CA HIS A 165 -35.49 11.37 -10.20
C HIS A 165 -35.83 11.83 -8.78
N TYR A 166 -35.20 11.24 -7.77
CA TYR A 166 -35.35 11.70 -6.38
C TYR A 166 -34.87 13.14 -6.22
N THR A 167 -33.72 13.47 -6.80
CA THR A 167 -33.19 14.84 -6.80
C THR A 167 -34.19 15.83 -7.40
N ASN A 168 -34.74 15.52 -8.58
CA ASN A 168 -35.73 16.39 -9.24
C ASN A 168 -37.04 16.48 -8.45
N ALA A 169 -37.48 15.38 -7.82
CA ALA A 169 -38.65 15.36 -6.97
C ALA A 169 -38.47 16.27 -5.75
N ILE A 170 -37.30 16.21 -5.09
CA ILE A 170 -36.96 17.08 -3.96
C ILE A 170 -37.04 18.54 -4.37
N ILE A 171 -36.36 18.91 -5.46
CA ILE A 171 -36.36 20.28 -5.97
C ILE A 171 -37.78 20.74 -6.33
N SER A 172 -38.59 19.87 -6.93
CA SER A 172 -39.97 20.20 -7.31
C SER A 172 -40.85 20.44 -6.10
N VAL A 173 -40.73 19.61 -5.07
CA VAL A 173 -41.53 19.73 -3.84
C VAL A 173 -41.10 20.97 -3.06
N GLU A 174 -39.81 21.21 -2.92
CA GLU A 174 -39.28 22.43 -2.29
C GLU A 174 -39.86 23.67 -2.98
N ARG A 175 -39.79 23.74 -4.31
CA ARG A 175 -40.36 24.86 -5.08
C ARG A 175 -41.88 25.01 -4.89
N THR A 176 -42.59 23.89 -4.81
CA THR A 176 -44.05 23.89 -4.61
C THR A 176 -44.42 24.41 -3.23
N ILE A 177 -43.71 23.95 -2.18
CA ILE A 177 -43.91 24.40 -0.82
C ILE A 177 -43.58 25.90 -0.71
N MET A 178 -42.43 26.33 -1.25
CA MET A 178 -42.04 27.75 -1.26
C MET A 178 -43.10 28.65 -1.90
N ASN A 179 -43.59 28.29 -3.09
CA ASN A 179 -44.66 29.04 -3.76
C ASN A 179 -45.94 29.07 -2.90
N MET A 180 -46.28 27.97 -2.21
CA MET A 180 -47.44 27.98 -1.30
C MET A 180 -47.21 28.89 -0.10
N VAL A 181 -46.03 28.84 0.52
CA VAL A 181 -45.69 29.69 1.66
C VAL A 181 -45.72 31.17 1.28
N GLU A 182 -45.20 31.54 0.12
CA GLU A 182 -45.31 32.90 -0.44
C GLU A 182 -46.77 33.35 -0.65
N ASN A 183 -47.68 32.40 -0.88
CA ASN A 183 -49.12 32.64 -1.00
C ASN A 183 -49.89 32.55 0.34
N GLY A 184 -49.18 32.59 1.47
CA GLY A 184 -49.75 32.62 2.81
C GLY A 184 -50.16 31.26 3.38
N TRP A 185 -49.62 30.15 2.85
CA TRP A 185 -49.77 28.83 3.46
C TRP A 185 -48.69 28.59 4.53
N VAL A 186 -49.00 27.80 5.55
CA VAL A 186 -48.08 27.42 6.63
C VAL A 186 -47.98 25.90 6.72
N VAL A 187 -46.81 25.36 7.00
CA VAL A 187 -46.61 23.91 7.24
C VAL A 187 -47.13 23.54 8.64
N ASP A 188 -48.07 22.61 8.71
CA ASP A 188 -48.77 22.22 9.95
C ASP A 188 -47.81 21.67 11.02
N ASP A 189 -46.83 20.87 10.59
CA ASP A 189 -45.75 20.33 11.42
C ASP A 189 -44.40 20.65 10.77
N PRO A 190 -43.74 21.76 11.14
CA PRO A 190 -42.47 22.18 10.56
C PRO A 190 -41.28 21.38 11.11
N THR A 191 -41.48 20.15 11.58
CA THR A 191 -40.38 19.28 11.96
C THR A 191 -39.67 18.74 10.72
N ARG A 192 -38.34 18.91 10.69
CA ARG A 192 -37.50 18.40 9.61
C ARG A 192 -37.62 16.87 9.54
N PRO A 193 -37.94 16.29 8.38
CA PRO A 193 -38.06 14.84 8.25
C PRO A 193 -36.74 14.14 8.58
N LYS A 194 -36.79 13.16 9.49
CA LYS A 194 -35.61 12.38 9.92
C LYS A 194 -34.98 11.59 8.76
N SER A 195 -35.82 11.08 7.86
CA SER A 195 -35.48 10.43 6.59
C SER A 195 -34.57 11.30 5.73
N TRP A 196 -34.92 12.57 5.54
CA TRP A 196 -34.15 13.52 4.73
C TRP A 196 -32.78 13.79 5.34
N PHE A 197 -32.73 14.00 6.66
CA PHE A 197 -31.48 14.22 7.37
C PHE A 197 -30.54 13.00 7.24
N LYS A 198 -31.08 11.79 7.45
CA LYS A 198 -30.32 10.53 7.30
C LYS A 198 -29.80 10.34 5.88
N CYS A 199 -30.62 10.57 4.87
CA CYS A 199 -30.21 10.49 3.46
C CYS A 199 -29.17 11.56 3.09
N SER A 200 -29.32 12.79 3.59
CA SER A 200 -28.35 13.87 3.38
C SER A 200 -27.00 13.52 3.99
N GLN A 201 -27.00 13.00 5.22
CA GLN A 201 -25.78 12.56 5.90
C GLN A 201 -25.10 11.41 5.15
N LEU A 202 -25.84 10.38 4.76
CA LEU A 202 -25.29 9.25 4.00
C LEU A 202 -24.73 9.69 2.64
N ALA A 203 -25.44 10.56 1.92
CA ALA A 203 -24.98 11.08 0.64
C ALA A 203 -23.69 11.91 0.80
N LYS A 204 -23.59 12.70 1.86
CA LYS A 204 -22.36 13.45 2.19
C LYS A 204 -21.20 12.52 2.54
N GLU A 205 -21.43 11.52 3.39
CA GLU A 205 -20.41 10.54 3.75
C GLU A 205 -19.89 9.78 2.54
N ILE A 206 -20.76 9.45 1.58
CA ILE A 206 -20.36 8.85 0.30
C ILE A 206 -19.46 9.81 -0.48
N CYS A 207 -19.83 11.10 -0.61
CA CYS A 207 -19.00 12.09 -1.28
C CYS A 207 -17.63 12.29 -0.62
N ASP A 208 -17.57 12.29 0.71
CA ASP A 208 -16.32 12.45 1.47
C ASP A 208 -15.40 11.22 1.29
N ASP A 209 -15.97 10.01 1.24
CA ASP A 209 -15.21 8.77 1.03
C ASP A 209 -14.79 8.58 -0.43
N LEU A 210 -15.54 9.12 -1.40
CA LEU A 210 -15.20 9.05 -2.82
C LEU A 210 -13.85 9.70 -3.17
N VAL A 211 -13.43 10.73 -2.42
CA VAL A 211 -12.11 11.36 -2.58
C VAL A 211 -10.96 10.37 -2.34
N LYS A 212 -11.22 9.32 -1.55
CA LYS A 212 -10.26 8.28 -1.18
C LYS A 212 -10.44 6.97 -1.95
N GLY A 213 -11.54 6.83 -2.68
CA GLY A 213 -11.89 5.64 -3.45
C GLY A 213 -11.21 5.59 -4.82
N SER A 214 -11.53 4.55 -5.59
CA SER A 214 -11.01 4.44 -6.96
C SER A 214 -11.65 5.48 -7.89
N ARG A 215 -10.91 5.89 -8.92
CA ARG A 215 -11.43 6.77 -9.98
C ARG A 215 -12.64 6.18 -10.70
N ALA A 216 -12.63 4.87 -10.94
CA ALA A 216 -13.77 4.18 -11.54
C ALA A 216 -15.02 4.33 -10.67
N LYS A 217 -14.87 4.18 -9.35
CA LYS A 217 -15.98 4.34 -8.42
C LYS A 217 -16.47 5.79 -8.32
N TYR A 218 -15.56 6.75 -8.41
CA TYR A 218 -15.92 8.16 -8.55
C TYR A 218 -16.79 8.41 -9.77
N GLU A 219 -16.38 7.93 -10.95
CA GLU A 219 -17.13 8.13 -12.19
C GLU A 219 -18.52 7.46 -12.12
N GLU A 220 -18.63 6.25 -11.57
CA GLU A 220 -19.91 5.56 -11.35
C GLU A 220 -20.84 6.37 -10.43
N VAL A 221 -20.37 6.75 -9.24
CA VAL A 221 -21.23 7.36 -8.22
C VAL A 221 -21.61 8.81 -8.56
N ILE A 222 -20.69 9.59 -9.12
CA ILE A 222 -20.94 10.99 -9.48
C ILE A 222 -21.77 11.08 -10.76
N ASN A 223 -21.41 10.32 -11.80
CA ASN A 223 -22.05 10.51 -13.11
C ASN A 223 -23.35 9.70 -13.23
N GLU A 224 -23.34 8.43 -12.82
CA GLU A 224 -24.52 7.56 -12.97
C GLU A 224 -25.54 7.78 -11.85
N HIS A 225 -25.04 7.97 -10.63
CA HIS A 225 -25.88 8.16 -9.45
C HIS A 225 -26.00 9.61 -8.98
N GLN A 226 -25.37 10.60 -9.61
CA GLN A 226 -25.58 12.04 -9.31
C GLN A 226 -25.66 12.37 -7.80
N ILE A 227 -24.91 11.66 -6.96
CA ILE A 227 -25.11 11.71 -5.50
C ILE A 227 -24.80 13.10 -4.95
N GLU A 228 -23.86 13.80 -5.56
CA GLU A 228 -23.54 15.18 -5.20
C GLU A 228 -24.76 16.10 -5.38
N LYS A 229 -25.51 15.96 -6.48
CA LYS A 229 -26.72 16.77 -6.73
C LYS A 229 -27.82 16.43 -5.72
N LEU A 230 -27.99 15.15 -5.41
CA LEU A 230 -28.94 14.69 -4.40
C LEU A 230 -28.59 15.22 -3.01
N ALA A 231 -27.32 15.11 -2.59
CA ALA A 231 -26.82 15.60 -1.31
C ALA A 231 -27.06 17.10 -1.16
N LYS A 232 -26.77 17.85 -2.23
CA LYS A 232 -27.01 19.28 -2.29
C LYS A 232 -28.50 19.61 -2.18
N ALA A 233 -29.36 18.99 -2.98
CA ALA A 233 -30.80 19.23 -2.94
C ALA A 233 -31.41 18.93 -1.56
N LEU A 234 -31.02 17.80 -0.93
CA LEU A 234 -31.46 17.47 0.42
C LEU A 234 -30.99 18.49 1.45
N ASN A 235 -29.73 18.90 1.39
CA ASN A 235 -29.17 19.85 2.35
C ASN A 235 -29.74 21.27 2.17
N ASP A 236 -29.95 21.72 0.93
CA ASP A 236 -30.55 23.02 0.62
C ASP A 236 -31.98 23.08 1.18
N ALA A 237 -32.79 22.04 0.92
CA ALA A 237 -34.15 21.97 1.42
C ALA A 237 -34.23 21.83 2.97
N LEU A 238 -33.30 21.10 3.60
CA LEU A 238 -33.22 21.01 5.07
C LEU A 238 -32.79 22.32 5.74
N ARG A 239 -32.03 23.16 5.03
CA ARG A 239 -31.55 24.47 5.52
C ARG A 239 -32.49 25.62 5.20
N ASN A 240 -33.53 25.38 4.41
CA ASN A 240 -34.49 26.41 4.05
C ASN A 240 -35.35 26.80 5.26
N GLU A 241 -34.93 27.83 5.99
CA GLU A 241 -35.58 28.28 7.22
C GLU A 241 -37.03 28.70 6.97
N ILE A 242 -37.36 29.23 5.80
CA ILE A 242 -38.73 29.65 5.45
C ILE A 242 -39.72 28.48 5.52
N ILE A 243 -39.27 27.25 5.20
CA ILE A 243 -40.12 26.05 5.24
C ILE A 243 -40.30 25.55 6.69
N TRP A 244 -39.27 25.69 7.52
CA TRP A 244 -39.20 25.03 8.85
C TRP A 244 -39.33 25.98 10.03
N GLU A 245 -39.34 27.29 9.79
CA GLU A 245 -39.59 28.29 10.81
C GLU A 245 -41.07 28.20 11.20
N LYS A 246 -41.34 27.93 12.48
CA LYS A 246 -42.70 28.08 13.00
C LYS A 246 -43.10 29.52 12.73
N SER A 247 -44.26 29.74 12.11
CA SER A 247 -44.90 31.05 12.06
C SER A 247 -45.31 31.45 13.49
N THR A 248 -44.34 31.81 14.33
CA THR A 248 -44.52 32.18 15.73
C THR A 248 -45.25 33.52 15.89
N SER A 249 -45.60 34.19 14.79
CA SER A 249 -46.12 35.55 14.80
C SER A 249 -47.64 35.70 14.88
N GLU A 250 -48.47 34.65 14.72
CA GLU A 250 -49.92 34.86 14.54
C GLU A 250 -50.89 34.00 15.40
N ILE A 251 -50.41 33.23 16.38
CA ILE A 251 -51.30 32.54 17.35
C ILE A 251 -51.19 33.18 18.75
N GLN A 252 -51.11 34.51 18.80
CA GLN A 252 -51.27 35.29 20.03
C GLN A 252 -52.48 36.24 19.98
N SER A 253 -53.46 35.98 19.09
CA SER A 253 -54.79 36.61 19.14
C SER A 253 -55.86 35.60 19.52
#